data_AF-A0AAN6NLU3-F1
#
_entry.id   AF-A0AAN6NLU3-F1
#
_cell.length_a   1.000
_cell.length_b   1.000
_cell.length_c   1.000
_cell.angle_alpha   90.00
_cell.angle_beta   90.00
_cell.angle_gamma   90.00
#
_symmetry.space_group_name_H-M   'P 1'
#
loop_
_entity.id
_entity.type
_entity.pdbx_description
1 polymer ?
#
loop_
_entity_poly.entity_id
_entity_poly.type
_entity_poly.pdbx_seq_one_letter_code
_entity_poly.pdbx_strand_id
1 'polypeptide(L)'
;MHLLQSLPLQTLLLLSSLLSPVSSTPTPPVLPPPSAPPTGGGGGESLQDRSAHLSTHVNPPGPPPASFQFRPQVVEDKYFQEPGGSEVLGHYDARFFRGIVEYDAHRPALRHLIRSYLTTFRRLGVETWLAHGTLLGWWWNGRVMPWDYDLDVQVSASTLTYLTEAGYNRTYHEYRYVDDDNTGQEQTKTYLLDINPWHTTKERLQGQNVIDARWVDISNGMFIDITGLRERDPEYAPGIWSCKNYHRYRTRDLYPMRESEFEGVTATIPFDFEKVLIQEYGTKSLVATEWEG
;
A
#
# COMPACT_ATOMS: atom_id res chain seq x y z
N MET A 1 44.47 -63.63 -6.29
CA MET A 1 44.52 -63.90 -7.74
C MET A 1 43.24 -63.32 -8.34
N HIS A 2 43.37 -62.12 -8.94
CA HIS A 2 43.08 -61.87 -10.36
C HIS A 2 41.56 -61.79 -10.66
N LEU A 3 41.00 -60.75 -11.28
CA LEU A 3 41.58 -59.83 -12.24
C LEU A 3 40.69 -58.57 -12.31
N LEU A 4 41.30 -57.38 -12.22
CA LEU A 4 40.75 -56.17 -12.81
C LEU A 4 40.63 -56.40 -14.32
N GLN A 5 39.50 -56.04 -14.92
CA GLN A 5 39.42 -55.82 -16.35
C GLN A 5 39.55 -54.33 -16.65
N SER A 6 40.36 -54.08 -17.67
CA SER A 6 40.89 -52.81 -18.09
C SER A 6 40.58 -52.61 -19.59
N LEU A 7 40.56 -51.32 -19.98
CA LEU A 7 40.82 -50.74 -21.32
C LEU A 7 39.65 -50.66 -22.33
N PRO A 8 39.70 -49.73 -23.33
CA PRO A 8 40.74 -48.74 -23.64
C PRO A 8 40.29 -47.27 -23.87
N LEU A 9 41.30 -46.42 -23.89
CA LEU A 9 41.36 -45.01 -24.27
C LEU A 9 41.85 -44.90 -25.74
N GLN A 10 41.25 -44.04 -26.58
CA GLN A 10 41.78 -43.42 -27.83
C GLN A 10 40.57 -42.75 -28.56
N THR A 11 40.54 -41.51 -29.08
CA THR A 11 41.52 -40.58 -29.69
C THR A 11 40.83 -39.19 -29.76
N LEU A 12 41.33 -38.13 -29.12
CA LEU A 12 42.20 -37.04 -29.62
C LEU A 12 41.57 -35.97 -30.55
N LEU A 13 41.56 -34.72 -30.03
CA LEU A 13 41.71 -33.39 -30.68
C LEU A 13 40.70 -32.92 -31.75
N LEU A 14 40.06 -31.76 -31.52
CA LEU A 14 40.50 -30.49 -32.14
C LEU A 14 39.89 -29.23 -31.47
N LEU A 15 40.71 -28.19 -31.43
CA LEU A 15 40.47 -26.82 -30.96
C LEU A 15 39.27 -26.15 -31.65
N SER A 16 38.56 -25.25 -30.95
CA SER A 16 38.66 -23.80 -31.23
C SER A 16 37.68 -22.98 -30.38
N SER A 17 38.24 -21.91 -29.85
CA SER A 17 37.65 -20.73 -29.23
C SER A 17 36.56 -20.06 -30.09
N LEU A 18 35.38 -19.82 -29.53
CA LEU A 18 34.56 -18.65 -29.87
C LEU A 18 33.85 -18.16 -28.60
N LEU A 19 34.36 -17.07 -28.03
CA LEU A 19 33.59 -16.18 -27.19
C LEU A 19 32.38 -15.71 -28.00
N SER A 20 31.18 -15.93 -27.48
CA SER A 20 29.99 -15.27 -28.01
C SER A 20 29.94 -13.85 -27.47
N PRO A 21 29.72 -12.82 -28.32
CA PRO A 21 29.58 -11.46 -27.86
C PRO A 21 28.26 -11.29 -27.11
N VAL A 22 28.35 -10.55 -26.00
CA VAL A 22 27.22 -9.96 -25.27
C VAL A 22 26.34 -9.20 -26.27
N SER A 23 25.12 -9.67 -26.45
CA SER A 23 24.09 -8.96 -27.21
C SER A 23 23.68 -7.73 -26.43
N SER A 24 24.16 -6.56 -26.85
CA SER A 24 23.66 -5.26 -26.43
C SER A 24 22.18 -5.16 -26.81
N THR A 25 21.31 -5.04 -25.82
CA THR A 25 19.91 -4.67 -26.02
C THR A 25 19.82 -3.24 -26.60
N PRO A 26 18.99 -2.98 -27.63
CA PRO A 26 18.82 -1.65 -28.17
C PRO A 26 18.09 -0.76 -27.15
N THR A 27 18.67 0.39 -26.88
CA THR A 27 18.06 1.47 -26.10
C THR A 27 16.81 1.97 -26.82
N PRO A 28 15.64 2.10 -26.16
CA PRO A 28 14.46 2.68 -26.79
C PRO A 28 14.69 4.16 -27.11
N PRO A 29 14.09 4.70 -28.19
CA PRO A 29 14.27 6.08 -28.59
C PRO A 29 13.67 7.04 -27.54
N VAL A 30 14.49 8.00 -27.12
CA VAL A 30 14.07 9.13 -26.28
C VAL A 30 13.12 10.01 -27.08
N LEU A 31 11.86 10.10 -26.63
CA LEU A 31 10.89 11.06 -27.18
C LEU A 31 11.25 12.48 -26.70
N PRO A 32 11.22 13.49 -27.57
CA PRO A 32 11.40 14.87 -27.14
C PRO A 32 10.21 15.34 -26.27
N PRO A 33 10.43 16.25 -25.32
CA PRO A 33 9.37 16.76 -24.44
C PRO A 33 8.30 17.53 -25.23
N PRO A 34 7.02 17.46 -24.80
CA PRO A 34 5.95 18.20 -25.44
C PRO A 34 6.14 19.71 -25.30
N SER A 35 5.86 20.44 -26.38
CA SER A 35 5.94 21.90 -26.45
C SER A 35 4.95 22.56 -25.47
N ALA A 36 5.41 23.62 -24.80
CA ALA A 36 4.61 24.40 -23.87
C ALA A 36 3.34 24.97 -24.53
N PRO A 37 2.21 25.07 -23.80
CA PRO A 37 0.99 25.67 -24.31
C PRO A 37 1.16 27.20 -24.49
N PRO A 38 0.47 27.80 -25.47
CA PRO A 38 0.58 29.22 -25.75
C PRO A 38 -0.02 30.07 -24.63
N THR A 39 0.73 31.09 -24.22
CA THR A 39 0.26 32.19 -23.38
C THR A 39 -0.70 33.08 -24.18
N GLY A 40 -2.00 33.02 -23.87
CA GLY A 40 -2.97 34.09 -24.13
C GLY A 40 -3.48 34.55 -22.76
N GLY A 41 -3.43 35.83 -22.39
CA GLY A 41 -3.78 37.01 -23.17
C GLY A 41 -5.04 37.57 -22.53
N GLY A 42 -4.87 38.58 -21.67
CA GLY A 42 -5.93 39.10 -20.81
C GLY A 42 -7.03 39.89 -21.51
N GLY A 43 -8.17 39.95 -20.84
CA GLY A 43 -9.32 40.84 -21.05
C GLY A 43 -10.41 40.41 -20.07
N GLY A 44 -10.94 41.20 -19.12
CA GLY A 44 -10.90 42.65 -18.98
C GLY A 44 -12.21 43.31 -19.42
N GLU A 45 -13.37 42.84 -18.93
CA GLU A 45 -14.67 43.56 -19.06
C GLU A 45 -15.44 43.36 -17.73
N SER A 46 -15.47 44.35 -16.84
CA SER A 46 -16.36 45.52 -16.80
C SER A 46 -17.81 45.17 -16.44
N LEU A 47 -18.09 45.36 -15.14
CA LEU A 47 -19.41 45.47 -14.54
C LEU A 47 -20.07 46.76 -15.03
N GLN A 48 -21.24 46.65 -15.66
CA GLN A 48 -22.23 47.72 -15.63
C GLN A 48 -23.65 47.19 -15.91
N ASP A 49 -24.49 47.43 -14.89
CA ASP A 49 -25.81 48.04 -15.00
C ASP A 49 -26.99 47.22 -15.56
N ARG A 50 -27.78 46.63 -14.65
CA ARG A 50 -29.23 46.47 -14.81
C ARG A 50 -29.96 46.61 -13.46
N SER A 51 -30.38 47.83 -13.17
CA SER A 51 -31.47 48.13 -12.24
C SER A 51 -32.80 47.62 -12.80
N ALA A 52 -33.56 46.84 -12.01
CA ALA A 52 -34.99 46.64 -12.24
C ALA A 52 -35.73 46.37 -10.92
N HIS A 53 -36.51 47.38 -10.53
CA HIS A 53 -37.75 47.36 -9.76
C HIS A 53 -37.96 46.38 -8.59
N LEU A 54 -37.93 46.99 -7.40
CA LEU A 54 -38.52 46.54 -6.14
C LEU A 54 -40.04 46.32 -6.27
N SER A 55 -40.52 45.13 -5.89
CA SER A 55 -41.92 44.88 -5.50
C SER A 55 -41.93 44.20 -4.14
N THR A 56 -42.44 44.90 -3.13
CA THR A 56 -42.51 44.46 -1.74
C THR A 56 -43.74 43.59 -1.51
N HIS A 57 -43.59 42.27 -1.58
CA HIS A 57 -44.50 41.33 -0.93
C HIS A 57 -43.82 40.83 0.36
N VAL A 58 -44.33 41.29 1.51
CA VAL A 58 -43.89 40.80 2.83
C VAL A 58 -44.64 39.49 3.10
N ASN A 59 -43.93 38.37 3.01
CA ASN A 59 -44.44 37.08 3.51
C ASN A 59 -44.39 37.06 5.05
N PRO A 60 -45.36 36.44 5.74
CA PRO A 60 -45.32 36.30 7.19
C PRO A 60 -44.10 35.47 7.62
N PRO A 61 -43.55 35.69 8.83
CA PRO A 61 -42.40 34.95 9.31
C PRO A 61 -42.74 33.46 9.37
N GLY A 62 -41.96 32.64 8.68
CA GLY A 62 -42.03 31.18 8.78
C GLY A 62 -41.72 30.71 10.20
N PRO A 63 -42.08 29.46 10.55
CA PRO A 63 -41.78 28.91 11.86
C PRO A 63 -40.27 28.99 12.14
N PRO A 64 -39.86 29.16 13.41
CA PRO A 64 -38.44 29.23 13.77
C PRO A 64 -37.70 28.01 13.23
N PRO A 65 -36.42 28.17 12.82
CA PRO A 65 -35.62 27.04 12.37
C PRO A 65 -35.65 25.95 13.44
N ALA A 66 -35.88 24.71 13.01
CA ALA A 66 -35.85 23.55 13.88
C ALA A 66 -34.64 23.65 14.81
N SER A 67 -34.88 23.50 16.11
CA SER A 67 -33.85 23.51 17.13
C SER A 67 -32.66 22.68 16.63
N PHE A 68 -31.45 23.24 16.69
CA PHE A 68 -30.23 22.48 16.47
C PHE A 68 -30.23 21.33 17.48
N GLN A 69 -30.73 20.18 17.05
CA GLN A 69 -30.65 18.96 17.83
C GLN A 69 -29.16 18.66 17.90
N PHE A 70 -28.60 18.83 19.09
CA PHE A 70 -27.25 18.39 19.41
C PHE A 70 -27.21 16.89 19.07
N ARG A 71 -26.62 16.53 17.94
CA ARG A 71 -26.30 15.14 17.66
C ARG A 71 -25.19 14.80 18.67
N PRO A 72 -25.41 13.87 19.61
CA PRO A 72 -24.34 13.46 20.49
C PRO A 72 -23.18 12.99 19.62
N GLN A 73 -22.02 13.62 19.81
CA GLN A 73 -20.79 13.22 19.14
C GLN A 73 -20.50 11.78 19.54
N VAL A 74 -20.35 10.88 18.57
CA VAL A 74 -19.90 9.52 18.86
C VAL A 74 -18.49 9.65 19.43
N VAL A 75 -18.32 9.28 20.70
CA VAL A 75 -17.00 9.21 21.33
C VAL A 75 -16.32 7.98 20.74
N GLU A 76 -15.22 8.22 20.03
CA GLU A 76 -14.46 7.18 19.35
C GLU A 76 -13.33 6.71 20.25
N ASP A 77 -13.42 5.47 20.74
CA ASP A 77 -12.29 4.83 21.40
C ASP A 77 -11.30 4.34 20.35
N LYS A 78 -10.03 4.72 20.51
CA LYS A 78 -8.94 4.27 19.64
C LYS A 78 -8.75 2.76 19.82
N TYR A 79 -8.91 1.99 18.75
CA TYR A 79 -8.80 0.53 18.81
C TYR A 79 -7.35 0.05 18.91
N PHE A 80 -6.53 0.47 17.94
CA PHE A 80 -5.12 0.10 17.91
C PHE A 80 -4.30 0.99 18.83
N GLN A 81 -3.40 0.39 19.60
CA GLN A 81 -2.57 1.07 20.57
C GLN A 81 -1.11 0.79 20.26
N GLU A 82 -0.33 1.83 20.16
CA GLU A 82 1.12 1.80 20.00
C GLU A 82 1.78 2.16 21.34
N PRO A 83 3.01 1.68 21.63
CA PRO A 83 3.77 2.11 22.81
C PRO A 83 3.90 3.65 22.91
N GLY A 84 3.93 4.34 21.77
CA GLY A 84 3.96 5.79 21.67
C GLY A 84 5.30 6.41 22.10
N GLY A 85 5.37 7.75 22.08
CA GLY A 85 6.55 8.50 22.55
C GLY A 85 7.64 8.79 21.49
N SER A 86 7.58 8.15 20.32
CA SER A 86 8.38 8.50 19.14
C SER A 86 7.71 8.00 17.86
N GLU A 87 8.17 8.48 16.70
CA GLU A 87 7.77 7.97 15.38
C GLU A 87 8.03 6.47 15.27
N VAL A 88 9.26 6.02 15.57
CA VAL A 88 9.65 4.61 15.55
C VAL A 88 8.72 3.73 16.38
N LEU A 89 8.32 4.20 17.57
CA LEU A 89 7.41 3.46 18.46
C LEU A 89 5.97 3.45 17.97
N GLY A 90 5.61 4.30 17.01
CA GLY A 90 4.32 4.29 16.31
C GLY A 90 4.13 3.10 15.36
N HIS A 91 5.20 2.37 15.03
CA HIS A 91 5.16 1.23 14.12
C HIS A 91 5.13 -0.13 14.83
N TYR A 92 4.73 -0.14 16.12
CA TYR A 92 4.62 -1.35 16.94
C TYR A 92 3.27 -1.44 17.65
N ASP A 93 2.70 -2.65 17.69
CA ASP A 93 1.51 -2.96 18.47
C ASP A 93 1.89 -3.11 19.95
N ALA A 94 1.25 -2.33 20.82
CA ALA A 94 1.58 -2.26 22.24
C ALA A 94 1.40 -3.60 22.97
N ARG A 95 0.55 -4.51 22.47
CA ARG A 95 0.32 -5.82 23.11
C ARG A 95 1.51 -6.76 22.93
N PHE A 96 2.23 -6.62 21.82
CA PHE A 96 3.29 -7.52 21.39
C PHE A 96 4.68 -6.85 21.39
N PHE A 97 4.75 -5.55 21.67
CA PHE A 97 6.02 -4.82 21.78
C PHE A 97 6.94 -5.44 22.83
N ARG A 98 8.15 -5.83 22.41
CA ARG A 98 9.20 -6.39 23.28
C ARG A 98 10.49 -5.55 23.32
N GLY A 99 10.50 -4.43 22.61
CA GLY A 99 11.69 -3.64 22.35
C GLY A 99 11.74 -3.26 20.88
N ILE A 100 12.49 -2.20 20.57
CA ILE A 100 12.72 -1.78 19.19
C ILE A 100 13.57 -2.85 18.51
N VAL A 101 13.14 -3.30 17.33
CA VAL A 101 13.97 -4.16 16.49
C VAL A 101 15.17 -3.35 16.01
N GLU A 102 16.36 -3.88 16.25
CA GLU A 102 17.63 -3.27 15.85
C GLU A 102 17.65 -2.96 14.35
N TYR A 103 18.34 -1.89 13.97
CA TYR A 103 18.34 -1.34 12.61
C TYR A 103 18.64 -2.41 11.53
N ASP A 104 19.67 -3.23 11.73
CA ASP A 104 20.06 -4.28 10.78
C ASP A 104 19.04 -5.42 10.68
N ALA A 105 18.27 -5.66 11.74
CA ALA A 105 17.22 -6.67 11.78
C ALA A 105 15.86 -6.15 11.28
N HIS A 106 15.73 -4.83 11.08
CA HIS A 106 14.49 -4.18 10.72
C HIS A 106 13.98 -4.61 9.34
N ARG A 107 14.83 -4.52 8.32
CA ARG A 107 14.45 -4.91 6.96
C ARG A 107 14.13 -6.41 6.81
N PRO A 108 14.93 -7.35 7.37
CA PRO A 108 14.53 -8.76 7.41
C PRO A 108 13.17 -8.98 8.09
N ALA A 109 12.88 -8.26 9.18
CA ALA A 109 11.59 -8.35 9.85
C ALA A 109 10.43 -7.89 8.94
N LEU A 110 10.55 -6.72 8.30
CA LEU A 110 9.56 -6.21 7.33
C LEU A 110 9.40 -7.14 6.13
N ARG A 111 10.49 -7.68 5.58
CA ARG A 111 10.46 -8.66 4.49
C ARG A 111 9.61 -9.86 4.85
N HIS A 112 9.85 -10.50 5.99
CA HIS A 112 9.08 -11.69 6.38
C HIS A 112 7.62 -11.33 6.71
N LEU A 113 7.40 -10.15 7.30
CA LEU A 113 6.08 -9.61 7.57
C LEU A 113 5.25 -9.47 6.28
N ILE A 114 5.74 -8.77 5.24
CA ILE A 114 5.00 -8.63 3.97
C ILE A 114 4.87 -9.96 3.21
N ARG A 115 5.91 -10.81 3.20
CA ARG A 115 5.85 -12.13 2.55
C ARG A 115 4.77 -13.02 3.17
N SER A 116 4.67 -13.02 4.50
CA SER A 116 3.66 -13.79 5.23
C SER A 116 2.24 -13.31 4.92
N TYR A 117 2.04 -11.99 4.84
CA TYR A 117 0.77 -11.37 4.51
C TYR A 117 0.33 -11.72 3.08
N LEU A 118 1.17 -11.44 2.07
CA LEU A 118 0.82 -11.65 0.66
C LEU A 118 0.57 -13.13 0.36
N THR A 119 1.37 -14.03 0.95
CA THR A 119 1.19 -15.48 0.80
C THR A 119 -0.11 -15.94 1.44
N THR A 120 -0.44 -15.43 2.63
CA THR A 120 -1.69 -15.78 3.32
C THR A 120 -2.91 -15.27 2.56
N PHE A 121 -2.94 -13.99 2.18
CA PHE A 121 -4.08 -13.39 1.48
C PHE A 121 -4.35 -14.08 0.15
N ARG A 122 -3.29 -14.44 -0.59
CA ARG A 122 -3.41 -15.27 -1.80
C ARG A 122 -3.99 -16.65 -1.51
N ARG A 123 -3.53 -17.34 -0.46
CA ARG A 123 -4.08 -18.65 -0.06
C ARG A 123 -5.55 -18.57 0.32
N LEU A 124 -5.97 -17.47 0.95
CA LEU A 124 -7.37 -17.22 1.28
C LEU A 124 -8.22 -16.84 0.06
N GLY A 125 -7.60 -16.56 -1.09
CA GLY A 125 -8.31 -16.06 -2.28
C GLY A 125 -8.86 -14.65 -2.08
N VAL A 126 -8.23 -13.86 -1.22
CA VAL A 126 -8.68 -12.53 -0.84
C VAL A 126 -7.83 -11.47 -1.53
N GLU A 127 -8.51 -10.49 -2.12
CA GLU A 127 -7.90 -9.42 -2.88
C GLU A 127 -7.24 -8.37 -1.96
N THR A 128 -6.04 -7.93 -2.35
CA THR A 128 -5.25 -6.89 -1.68
C THR A 128 -4.32 -6.25 -2.70
N TRP A 129 -3.71 -5.10 -2.41
CA TRP A 129 -2.62 -4.54 -3.19
C TRP A 129 -1.66 -3.71 -2.33
N LEU A 130 -0.43 -3.56 -2.82
CA LEU A 130 0.57 -2.68 -2.21
C LEU A 130 0.13 -1.23 -2.33
N ALA A 131 0.32 -0.45 -1.26
CA ALA A 131 -0.04 0.96 -1.20
C ALA A 131 1.09 1.81 -0.62
N HIS A 132 0.96 3.14 -0.76
CA HIS A 132 1.81 4.13 -0.07
C HIS A 132 3.32 3.83 -0.24
N GLY A 133 4.09 3.87 0.85
CA GLY A 133 5.54 3.65 0.84
C GLY A 133 5.92 2.26 0.35
N THR A 134 5.10 1.25 0.64
CA THR A 134 5.32 -0.13 0.18
C THR A 134 5.21 -0.24 -1.35
N LEU A 135 4.25 0.45 -1.97
CA LEU A 135 4.15 0.53 -3.43
C LEU A 135 5.33 1.31 -4.03
N LEU A 136 5.83 2.33 -3.35
CA LEU A 136 7.01 3.08 -3.79
C LEU A 136 8.29 2.22 -3.74
N GLY A 137 8.48 1.43 -2.68
CA GLY A 137 9.56 0.45 -2.60
C GLY A 137 9.47 -0.59 -3.71
N TRP A 138 8.25 -1.03 -4.04
CA TRP A 138 8.01 -1.90 -5.20
C TRP A 138 8.48 -1.26 -6.51
N TRP A 139 8.13 0.00 -6.76
CA TRP A 139 8.52 0.71 -7.98
C TRP A 139 10.05 0.75 -8.18
N TRP A 140 10.82 1.00 -7.12
CA TRP A 140 12.26 1.18 -7.24
C TRP A 140 13.02 -0.11 -7.54
N ASN A 141 12.69 -1.22 -6.88
CA ASN A 141 13.38 -2.50 -7.12
C ASN A 141 12.61 -3.73 -6.60
N GLY A 142 11.31 -3.60 -6.33
CA GLY A 142 10.53 -4.72 -5.79
C GLY A 142 10.87 -5.06 -4.34
N ARG A 143 11.42 -4.13 -3.55
CA ARG A 143 11.86 -4.38 -2.16
C ARG A 143 11.40 -3.30 -1.20
N VAL A 144 11.35 -3.64 0.08
CA VAL A 144 11.18 -2.68 1.17
C VAL A 144 12.33 -1.68 1.14
N MET A 145 12.00 -0.40 1.26
CA MET A 145 13.01 0.66 1.23
C MET A 145 13.97 0.51 2.42
N PRO A 146 15.27 0.84 2.26
CA PRO A 146 16.26 0.70 3.32
C PRO A 146 15.96 1.42 4.64
N TRP A 147 15.20 2.50 4.57
CA TRP A 147 14.87 3.39 5.66
C TRP A 147 13.41 3.29 6.09
N ASP A 148 12.62 2.39 5.48
CA ASP A 148 11.21 2.21 5.82
C ASP A 148 11.07 1.59 7.21
N TYR A 149 10.07 2.06 7.96
CA TYR A 149 9.72 1.53 9.29
C TYR A 149 8.35 0.86 9.36
N ASP A 150 7.52 1.04 8.32
CA ASP A 150 6.19 0.48 8.19
C ASP A 150 5.94 -0.15 6.83
N LEU A 151 4.79 -0.81 6.74
CA LEU A 151 4.27 -1.41 5.53
C LEU A 151 2.78 -1.09 5.42
N ASP A 152 2.36 -0.76 4.22
CA ASP A 152 1.02 -0.34 3.88
C ASP A 152 0.46 -1.18 2.75
N VAL A 153 -0.75 -1.69 2.99
CA VAL A 153 -1.53 -2.39 1.98
C VAL A 153 -2.96 -1.90 2.02
N GLN A 154 -3.65 -2.09 0.91
CA GLN A 154 -5.05 -1.74 0.81
C GLN A 154 -5.88 -2.93 0.35
N VAL A 155 -7.13 -2.93 0.79
CA VAL A 155 -8.14 -3.91 0.42
C VAL A 155 -9.45 -3.18 0.14
N SER A 156 -10.40 -3.84 -0.52
CA SER A 156 -11.76 -3.32 -0.58
C SER A 156 -12.44 -3.42 0.80
N ALA A 157 -13.36 -2.51 1.10
CA ALA A 157 -14.16 -2.58 2.32
C ALA A 157 -14.99 -3.87 2.40
N SER A 158 -15.46 -4.37 1.26
CA SER A 158 -16.13 -5.66 1.15
C SER A 158 -15.23 -6.82 1.55
N THR A 159 -13.93 -6.74 1.24
CA THR A 159 -12.94 -7.73 1.69
C THR A 159 -12.83 -7.77 3.21
N LEU A 160 -12.78 -6.62 3.89
CA LEU A 160 -12.76 -6.57 5.35
C LEU A 160 -14.04 -7.17 5.96
N THR A 161 -15.20 -6.85 5.38
CA THR A 161 -16.48 -7.45 5.79
C THR A 161 -16.45 -8.97 5.61
N TYR A 162 -16.00 -9.46 4.45
CA TYR A 162 -15.86 -10.89 4.19
C TYR A 162 -14.94 -11.58 5.21
N LEU A 163 -13.76 -11.01 5.49
CA LEU A 163 -12.81 -11.59 6.44
C LEU A 163 -13.41 -11.69 7.85
N THR A 164 -14.16 -10.68 8.28
CA THR A 164 -14.88 -10.70 9.57
C THR A 164 -15.97 -11.76 9.59
N GLU A 165 -16.83 -11.81 8.57
CA GLU A 165 -17.98 -12.75 8.49
C GLU A 165 -17.54 -14.21 8.34
N ALA A 166 -16.44 -14.45 7.63
CA ALA A 166 -15.85 -15.77 7.46
C ALA A 166 -15.03 -16.23 8.69
N GLY A 167 -14.90 -15.40 9.73
CA GLY A 167 -14.25 -15.77 10.99
C GLY A 167 -12.72 -15.67 10.96
N TYR A 168 -12.14 -14.88 10.05
CA TYR A 168 -10.69 -14.61 9.99
C TYR A 168 -10.25 -13.47 10.91
N ASN A 169 -11.18 -12.74 11.54
CA ASN A 169 -10.78 -11.73 12.51
C ASN A 169 -10.17 -12.39 13.76
N ARG A 170 -9.01 -11.87 14.20
CA ARG A 170 -8.22 -12.36 15.35
C ARG A 170 -7.72 -13.79 15.20
N THR A 171 -7.49 -14.25 13.97
CA THR A 171 -6.85 -15.54 13.72
C THR A 171 -5.33 -15.42 13.64
N TYR A 172 -4.65 -16.48 14.07
CA TYR A 172 -3.21 -16.60 14.01
C TYR A 172 -2.79 -17.43 12.78
N HIS A 173 -1.73 -17.01 12.11
CA HIS A 173 -1.25 -17.60 10.88
C HIS A 173 0.25 -17.89 11.00
N GLU A 174 0.60 -19.18 10.90
CA GLU A 174 1.99 -19.61 10.82
C GLU A 174 2.58 -19.31 9.44
N TYR A 175 3.81 -18.83 9.44
CA TYR A 175 4.63 -18.62 8.25
C TYR A 175 6.02 -19.22 8.50
N ARG A 176 6.42 -20.10 7.59
CA ARG A 176 7.72 -20.79 7.65
C ARG A 176 8.61 -20.28 6.54
N TYR A 177 9.88 -20.06 6.87
CA TYR A 177 10.88 -19.59 5.92
C TYR A 177 12.26 -20.13 6.29
N VAL A 178 13.18 -20.11 5.33
CA VAL A 178 14.60 -20.38 5.60
C VAL A 178 15.29 -19.04 5.80
N ASP A 179 16.00 -18.90 6.93
CA ASP A 179 16.77 -17.70 7.25
C ASP A 179 18.15 -17.77 6.57
N ASP A 180 18.14 -17.60 5.24
CA ASP A 180 19.34 -17.67 4.40
C ASP A 180 20.40 -16.63 4.76
N ASP A 181 19.98 -15.50 5.36
CA ASP A 181 20.85 -14.37 5.68
C ASP A 181 21.70 -14.61 6.95
N ASN A 182 21.30 -15.50 7.87
CA ASN A 182 22.04 -15.76 9.12
C ASN A 182 22.29 -17.24 9.40
N THR A 183 21.23 -18.04 9.55
CA THR A 183 21.35 -19.41 10.11
C THR A 183 21.28 -20.51 9.07
N GLY A 184 20.67 -20.26 7.91
CA GLY A 184 20.32 -21.27 6.90
C GLY A 184 19.31 -22.31 7.40
N GLN A 185 18.65 -22.05 8.54
CA GLN A 185 17.70 -22.98 9.18
C GLN A 185 16.26 -22.55 8.91
N GLU A 186 15.35 -23.52 8.97
CA GLU A 186 13.91 -23.24 8.95
C GLU A 186 13.51 -22.52 10.23
N GLN A 187 12.87 -21.37 10.05
CA GLN A 187 12.28 -20.55 11.09
C GLN A 187 10.76 -20.54 10.92
N THR A 188 10.04 -20.45 12.03
CA THR A 188 8.58 -20.28 12.03
C THR A 188 8.23 -19.01 12.79
N LYS A 189 7.40 -18.17 12.17
CA LYS A 189 6.78 -17.00 12.79
C LYS A 189 5.27 -17.14 12.80
N THR A 190 4.63 -16.47 13.74
CA THR A 190 3.17 -16.42 13.86
C THR A 190 2.72 -14.98 13.73
N TYR A 191 1.71 -14.76 12.90
CA TYR A 191 1.14 -13.44 12.65
C TYR A 191 -0.34 -13.41 13.00
N LEU A 192 -0.80 -12.29 13.53
CA LEU A 192 -2.20 -12.05 13.88
C LEU A 192 -2.85 -11.16 12.82
N LEU A 193 -3.98 -11.60 12.25
CA LEU A 193 -4.89 -10.71 11.53
C LEU A 193 -5.86 -10.09 12.54
N ASP A 194 -5.80 -8.78 12.76
CA ASP A 194 -6.67 -8.07 13.70
C ASP A 194 -7.46 -6.98 12.97
N ILE A 195 -8.78 -7.13 12.88
CA ILE A 195 -9.67 -6.21 12.18
C ILE A 195 -10.34 -5.30 13.20
N ASN A 196 -10.19 -4.00 12.97
CA ASN A 196 -10.76 -2.95 13.78
C ASN A 196 -12.29 -2.98 13.70
N PRO A 197 -13.05 -3.06 14.81
CA PRO A 197 -14.52 -3.01 14.78
C PRO A 197 -15.10 -1.76 14.08
N TRP A 198 -14.35 -0.67 14.04
CA TRP A 198 -14.73 0.57 13.34
C TRP A 198 -14.53 0.48 11.81
N HIS A 199 -14.10 -0.64 11.24
CA HIS A 199 -13.87 -0.79 9.79
C HIS A 199 -15.13 -0.59 8.94
N THR A 200 -16.32 -0.75 9.53
CA THR A 200 -17.60 -0.53 8.84
C THR A 200 -17.95 0.96 8.73
N THR A 201 -17.35 1.81 9.56
CA THR A 201 -17.62 3.25 9.57
C THR A 201 -17.13 3.90 8.30
N LYS A 202 -18.03 4.60 7.61
CA LYS A 202 -17.72 5.33 6.39
C LYS A 202 -16.93 6.59 6.67
N GLU A 203 -17.29 7.36 7.69
CA GLU A 203 -16.66 8.67 7.93
C GLU A 203 -15.38 8.57 8.75
N ARG A 204 -14.50 9.57 8.58
CA ARG A 204 -13.47 9.84 9.58
C ARG A 204 -14.14 10.53 10.75
N LEU A 205 -14.17 9.87 11.90
CA LEU A 205 -14.71 10.44 13.14
C LEU A 205 -13.67 11.37 13.76
N GLN A 206 -13.10 11.01 14.92
CA GLN A 206 -12.08 11.79 15.61
C GLN A 206 -10.67 11.49 15.04
N GLY A 207 -10.59 10.64 14.03
CA GLY A 207 -9.34 10.23 13.38
C GLY A 207 -8.59 9.15 14.16
N GLN A 208 -9.21 8.53 15.15
CA GLN A 208 -8.56 7.51 15.98
C GLN A 208 -8.59 6.12 15.32
N ASN A 209 -9.51 5.85 14.39
CA ASN A 209 -9.62 4.57 13.68
C ASN A 209 -9.56 4.72 12.15
N VAL A 210 -8.53 5.42 11.68
CA VAL A 210 -8.24 5.54 10.22
C VAL A 210 -7.81 4.21 9.63
N ILE A 211 -7.05 3.40 10.38
CA ILE A 211 -6.62 2.05 9.99
C ILE A 211 -7.72 1.04 10.30
N ASP A 212 -8.02 0.19 9.32
CA ASP A 212 -9.14 -0.74 9.36
C ASP A 212 -8.75 -2.15 9.83
N ALA A 213 -7.51 -2.58 9.58
CA ALA A 213 -6.97 -3.83 10.11
C ALA A 213 -5.44 -3.77 10.22
N ARG A 214 -4.87 -4.71 10.96
CA ARG A 214 -3.43 -4.93 11.04
C ARG A 214 -3.07 -6.40 10.83
N TRP A 215 -1.93 -6.62 10.20
CA TRP A 215 -1.23 -7.90 10.19
C TRP A 215 -0.01 -7.79 11.10
N VAL A 216 -0.03 -8.44 12.27
CA VAL A 216 0.91 -8.16 13.37
C VAL A 216 1.85 -9.35 13.59
N ASP A 217 3.16 -9.13 13.61
CA ASP A 217 4.14 -10.10 14.12
C ASP A 217 4.04 -10.16 15.66
N ILE A 218 3.57 -11.28 16.20
CA ILE A 218 3.31 -11.39 17.65
C ILE A 218 4.60 -11.53 18.48
N SER A 219 5.75 -11.74 17.83
CA SER A 219 7.04 -11.89 18.50
C SER A 219 7.67 -10.56 18.89
N ASN A 220 7.45 -9.50 18.11
CA ASN A 220 8.06 -8.18 18.32
C ASN A 220 7.07 -7.00 18.27
N GLY A 221 5.87 -7.20 17.72
CA GLY A 221 4.82 -6.20 17.58
C GLY A 221 4.84 -5.38 16.30
N MET A 222 5.79 -5.57 15.38
CA MET A 222 5.75 -4.89 14.08
C MET A 222 4.52 -5.32 13.28
N PHE A 223 3.94 -4.42 12.48
CA PHE A 223 2.72 -4.71 11.73
C PHE A 223 2.68 -4.08 10.35
N ILE A 224 1.75 -4.59 9.54
CA ILE A 224 1.30 -3.95 8.30
C ILE A 224 -0.02 -3.25 8.60
N ASP A 225 -0.13 -1.99 8.21
CA ASP A 225 -1.41 -1.28 8.23
C ASP A 225 -2.22 -1.65 6.99
N ILE A 226 -3.46 -2.07 7.22
CA ILE A 226 -4.40 -2.48 6.18
C ILE A 226 -5.53 -1.46 6.14
N THR A 227 -5.65 -0.76 5.01
CA THR A 227 -6.64 0.28 4.82
C THR A 227 -7.74 -0.16 3.83
N GLY A 228 -9.01 0.01 4.21
CA GLY A 228 -10.17 -0.33 3.40
C GLY A 228 -10.59 0.79 2.46
N LEU A 229 -10.70 0.50 1.17
CA LEU A 229 -11.28 1.41 0.18
C LEU A 229 -12.75 1.09 -0.11
N ARG A 230 -13.55 2.13 -0.32
CA ARG A 230 -14.93 2.02 -0.81
C ARG A 230 -15.33 3.23 -1.62
N GLU A 231 -16.34 3.07 -2.47
CA GLU A 231 -17.08 4.21 -3.01
C GLU A 231 -17.95 4.81 -1.90
N ARG A 232 -17.51 5.96 -1.37
CA ARG A 232 -18.20 6.62 -0.25
C ARG A 232 -19.42 7.41 -0.69
N ASP A 233 -19.33 7.96 -1.90
CA ASP A 233 -20.34 8.82 -2.48
C ASP A 233 -20.58 8.43 -3.96
N PRO A 234 -21.17 7.26 -4.21
CA PRO A 234 -21.40 6.80 -5.58
C PRO A 234 -22.49 7.61 -6.31
N GLU A 235 -23.32 8.36 -5.59
CA GLU A 235 -24.36 9.20 -6.20
C GLU A 235 -23.75 10.46 -6.83
N TYR A 236 -22.86 11.15 -6.12
CA TYR A 236 -22.23 12.38 -6.62
C TYR A 236 -20.85 12.15 -7.26
N ALA A 237 -20.16 11.06 -6.94
CA ALA A 237 -18.82 10.74 -7.43
C ALA A 237 -18.66 9.23 -7.73
N PRO A 238 -19.46 8.67 -8.68
CA PRO A 238 -19.39 7.24 -9.03
C PRO A 238 -17.99 6.84 -9.49
N GLY A 239 -17.54 5.67 -9.05
CA GLY A 239 -16.23 5.13 -9.43
C GLY A 239 -15.04 5.80 -8.72
N ILE A 240 -15.28 6.66 -7.73
CA ILE A 240 -14.23 7.21 -6.85
C ILE A 240 -14.19 6.42 -5.55
N TRP A 241 -13.08 5.71 -5.37
CA TRP A 241 -12.77 4.92 -4.18
C TRP A 241 -12.00 5.77 -3.19
N SER A 242 -12.31 5.66 -1.90
CA SER A 242 -11.56 6.39 -0.87
C SER A 242 -11.49 5.69 0.48
N CYS A 243 -10.38 5.94 1.17
CA CYS A 243 -10.16 5.51 2.55
C CYS A 243 -10.59 6.58 3.56
N LYS A 244 -10.48 6.27 4.86
CA LYS A 244 -10.79 7.20 5.95
C LYS A 244 -9.84 8.39 6.03
N ASN A 245 -8.66 8.29 5.44
CA ASN A 245 -7.70 9.40 5.36
C ASN A 245 -7.87 10.26 4.09
N TYR A 246 -8.93 10.04 3.32
CA TYR A 246 -9.24 10.81 2.11
C TYR A 246 -8.27 10.62 0.93
N HIS A 247 -7.46 9.55 0.92
CA HIS A 247 -6.84 9.09 -0.33
C HIS A 247 -7.95 8.69 -1.30
N ARG A 248 -7.89 9.17 -2.54
CA ARG A 248 -8.92 9.00 -3.56
C ARG A 248 -8.33 8.40 -4.82
N TYR A 249 -8.99 7.38 -5.35
CA TYR A 249 -8.58 6.69 -6.56
C TYR A 249 -9.77 6.56 -7.50
N ARG A 250 -9.54 6.67 -8.81
CA ARG A 250 -10.58 6.24 -9.76
C ARG A 250 -10.53 4.74 -9.87
N THR A 251 -11.67 4.11 -10.14
CA THR A 251 -11.77 2.66 -10.35
C THR A 251 -10.75 2.17 -11.37
N ARG A 252 -10.58 2.89 -12.49
CA ARG A 252 -9.61 2.57 -13.55
C ARG A 252 -8.13 2.73 -13.14
N ASP A 253 -7.86 3.44 -12.05
CA ASP A 253 -6.49 3.62 -11.56
C ASP A 253 -6.09 2.39 -10.72
N LEU A 254 -7.08 1.70 -10.12
CA LEU A 254 -6.88 0.49 -9.32
C LEU A 254 -7.06 -0.80 -10.14
N TYR A 255 -8.16 -0.90 -10.90
CA TYR A 255 -8.62 -2.14 -11.51
C TYR A 255 -8.49 -2.17 -13.05
N PRO A 256 -8.28 -3.36 -13.66
CA PRO A 256 -7.90 -4.60 -12.99
C PRO A 256 -6.49 -4.47 -12.41
N MET A 257 -6.29 -4.97 -11.20
CA MET A 257 -4.96 -4.96 -10.61
C MET A 257 -3.98 -5.80 -11.42
N ARG A 258 -2.70 -5.46 -11.31
CA ARG A 258 -1.62 -6.14 -12.01
C ARG A 258 -0.91 -7.08 -11.06
N GLU A 259 -0.64 -8.29 -11.52
CA GLU A 259 0.25 -9.22 -10.80
C GLU A 259 1.71 -8.80 -11.03
N SER A 260 2.51 -8.88 -9.98
CA SER A 260 3.93 -8.53 -9.96
C SER A 260 4.65 -9.34 -8.87
N GLU A 261 5.87 -8.96 -8.53
CA GLU A 261 6.67 -9.53 -7.44
C GLU A 261 7.11 -8.44 -6.46
N PHE A 262 7.07 -8.76 -5.16
CA PHE A 262 7.62 -7.91 -4.10
C PHE A 262 8.27 -8.79 -3.03
N GLU A 263 9.52 -8.50 -2.66
CA GLU A 263 10.31 -9.30 -1.72
C GLU A 263 10.34 -10.80 -2.09
N GLY A 264 10.37 -11.12 -3.39
CA GLY A 264 10.48 -12.49 -3.90
C GLY A 264 9.19 -13.32 -3.79
N VAL A 265 8.04 -12.70 -3.51
CA VAL A 265 6.73 -13.37 -3.57
C VAL A 265 5.78 -12.61 -4.49
N THR A 266 4.80 -13.33 -5.04
CA THR A 266 3.80 -12.72 -5.91
C THR A 266 3.02 -11.64 -5.14
N ALA A 267 2.86 -10.48 -5.76
CA ALA A 267 2.16 -9.32 -5.21
C ALA A 267 1.17 -8.78 -6.26
N THR A 268 0.29 -7.90 -5.82
CA THR A 268 -0.67 -7.19 -6.66
C THR A 268 -0.51 -5.70 -6.44
N ILE A 269 -0.62 -4.93 -7.52
CA ILE A 269 -0.45 -3.48 -7.54
C ILE A 269 -1.60 -2.82 -8.31
N PRO A 270 -1.88 -1.52 -8.07
CA PRO A 270 -2.84 -0.76 -8.86
C PRO A 270 -2.53 -0.81 -10.38
N PHE A 271 -3.57 -0.72 -11.21
CA PHE A 271 -3.43 -0.70 -12.67
C PHE A 271 -2.54 0.45 -13.16
N ASP A 272 -2.84 1.68 -12.69
CA ASP A 272 -2.13 2.91 -13.02
C ASP A 272 -1.27 3.36 -11.83
N PHE A 273 -0.35 2.48 -11.42
CA PHE A 273 0.50 2.69 -10.25
C PHE A 273 1.38 3.94 -10.36
N GLU A 274 1.83 4.35 -11.56
CA GLU A 274 2.64 5.56 -11.74
C GLU A 274 1.83 6.79 -11.36
N LYS A 275 0.60 6.89 -11.86
CA LYS A 275 -0.29 7.97 -11.52
C LYS A 275 -0.61 7.99 -10.03
N VAL A 276 -0.85 6.82 -9.43
CA VAL A 276 -1.08 6.71 -7.97
C VAL A 276 0.10 7.27 -7.19
N LEU A 277 1.32 6.83 -7.50
CA LEU A 277 2.53 7.31 -6.83
C LEU A 277 2.82 8.78 -7.09
N ILE A 278 2.62 9.28 -8.31
CA ILE A 278 2.81 10.70 -8.66
C ILE A 278 1.82 11.58 -7.92
N GLN A 279 0.57 11.16 -7.77
CA GLN A 279 -0.43 11.92 -7.04
C GLN A 279 -0.12 12.01 -5.55
N GLU A 280 0.54 10.99 -4.99
CA GLU A 280 0.86 10.92 -3.58
C GLU A 280 2.21 11.59 -3.24
N TYR A 281 3.26 11.29 -4.01
CA TYR A 281 4.64 11.69 -3.70
C TYR A 281 5.25 12.65 -4.74
N GLY A 282 4.51 12.99 -5.80
CA GLY A 282 5.00 13.82 -6.90
C GLY A 282 5.92 13.07 -7.87
N THR A 283 6.17 13.64 -9.05
CA THR A 283 7.00 12.99 -10.09
C THR A 283 8.44 12.74 -9.66
N LYS A 284 8.98 13.55 -8.74
CA LYS A 284 10.37 13.41 -8.27
C LYS A 284 10.61 12.09 -7.54
N SER A 285 9.61 11.54 -6.83
CA SER A 285 9.76 10.30 -6.06
C SER A 285 10.06 9.07 -6.93
N LEU A 286 9.74 9.15 -8.23
CA LEU A 286 9.94 8.05 -9.18
C LEU A 286 11.29 8.10 -9.90
N VAL A 287 12.03 9.20 -9.78
CA VAL A 287 13.26 9.46 -10.57
C VAL A 287 14.45 9.89 -9.72
N ALA A 288 14.23 10.50 -8.55
CA ALA A 288 15.31 10.95 -7.68
C ALA A 288 15.97 9.75 -6.99
N THR A 289 17.25 9.51 -7.31
CA THR A 289 18.04 8.40 -6.76
C THR A 289 18.75 8.76 -5.44
N GLU A 290 18.64 10.01 -5.00
CA GLU A 290 19.25 10.53 -3.77
C GLU A 290 18.15 10.99 -2.81
N TRP A 291 18.32 10.65 -1.53
CA TRP A 291 17.42 11.08 -0.45
C TRP A 291 17.86 12.45 0.07
N GLU A 292 16.96 13.45 0.05
CA GLU A 292 17.31 14.84 0.41
C GLU A 292 17.18 15.18 1.92
N GLY A 293 16.72 14.25 2.77
CA GLY A 293 16.69 14.44 4.22
C GLY A 293 15.50 15.24 4.73
#